data_AF-A0A4T0VS51-F1
#
_entry.id   AF-A0A4T0VS51-F1
#
_cell.length_a   1.000
_cell.length_b   1.000
_cell.length_c   1.000
_cell.angle_alpha   90.00
_cell.angle_beta   90.00
_cell.angle_gamma   90.00
#
_symmetry.space_group_name_H-M   'P 1'
#
loop_
_entity.id
_entity.type
_entity.pdbx_description
1 polymer ?
#
loop_
_entity_poly.entity_id
_entity_poly.type
_entity_poly.pdbx_seq_one_letter_code
_entity_poly.pdbx_strand_id
1 'polypeptide(L)'
;MDYSASISDEAGASPWGNSPGSSPRPNQSNFATLGADPSGNPPDSPFPYTPSPGNATPQDQENFGGEHYRRPGTASTQSATEVETQDSRTEVGSEARTSADSPGPELPQKSQEQGGPPNVGGQARQDQQPRKPQQPQFRLQAKITGLERTGKKDPILRFDVHTNLPRFRTTQYRDVRRFHSEFVKLAEHLISANPECLVPTVPPAVTSAGAGTDEDEARVKALLQRWFNYVCSNEVLMRDDEMVLFVESDFGYSPMVKMKQPATGVRRKILKQFAPPPDDTPELQEARPIVKLFYLGTMDAGHKVDKLVKSRRGLGLAESDFGVKLGAMHIQEPHQGLANAYRKLGKIVQTVGDYHAAQATAEATTIGDPFQYHSQDSFVVKESLTNRQILIREFLQAQENTRSKLNAADRLKASSNVRREKVDEAITALDDARQNETYLYQKTTRVTQNLVQERRKWFARTAADLRLSIREYVIREIEAERRALAVLESVRPDIRAIDASGGLSRLGRESHPPVRRASVAASQGPKGDAWSGVPRRTDTLNRSVSGSLMPGLPEEADGDNGPGAGQNQGLGAAGGRASLAGVAEEDDEDRVDARNAASRLATSTF
;
A
#
# COMPACT_ATOMS: atom_id res chain seq x y z
N MET A 1 37.20 66.20 1.55
CA MET A 1 37.00 67.04 2.74
C MET A 1 37.20 66.13 3.93
N ASP A 2 38.24 66.42 4.69
CA ASP A 2 38.62 65.69 5.91
C ASP A 2 38.06 66.43 7.14
N TYR A 3 38.18 65.76 8.31
CA TYR A 3 37.93 66.20 9.69
C TYR A 3 36.49 66.09 10.21
N SER A 4 36.17 65.59 11.41
CA SER A 4 36.88 64.85 12.49
C SER A 4 35.94 64.85 13.70
N ALA A 5 36.09 63.87 14.61
CA ALA A 5 35.63 63.84 16.01
C ALA A 5 34.13 63.50 16.25
N SER A 6 33.73 62.73 17.26
CA SER A 6 34.44 62.07 18.38
C SER A 6 33.53 61.02 19.03
N ILE A 7 34.16 60.01 19.63
CA ILE A 7 33.60 59.00 20.53
C ILE A 7 33.11 59.62 21.84
N SER A 8 31.98 59.14 22.35
CA SER A 8 31.64 59.15 23.78
C SER A 8 30.97 57.82 24.17
N ASP A 9 31.63 57.08 25.05
CA ASP A 9 31.12 55.91 25.78
C ASP A 9 30.04 56.34 26.79
N GLU A 10 28.94 55.58 26.89
CA GLU A 10 28.22 55.40 28.14
C GLU A 10 27.73 53.95 28.28
N ALA A 11 28.17 53.31 29.36
CA ALA A 11 27.87 51.94 29.72
C ALA A 11 26.49 51.82 30.39
N GLY A 12 25.72 50.77 30.07
CA GLY A 12 24.64 50.34 30.96
C GLY A 12 23.55 49.47 30.34
N ALA A 13 23.47 48.24 30.84
CA ALA A 13 22.33 47.33 30.91
C ALA A 13 21.96 46.46 29.67
N SER A 14 22.25 45.17 29.81
CA SER A 14 21.83 44.06 28.95
C SER A 14 20.30 43.91 28.84
N PRO A 15 19.76 43.46 27.69
CA PRO A 15 18.32 43.46 27.38
C PRO A 15 17.53 42.21 27.85
N TRP A 16 18.01 41.45 28.84
CA TRP A 16 17.32 40.26 29.33
C TRP A 16 16.91 40.41 30.79
N GLY A 17 15.65 40.79 31.02
CA GLY A 17 15.05 40.71 32.35
C GLY A 17 13.73 41.49 32.49
N ASN A 18 12.61 40.83 32.17
CA ASN A 18 11.44 40.65 33.06
C ASN A 18 10.11 40.55 32.28
N SER A 19 9.50 39.37 32.35
CA SER A 19 8.05 39.17 32.25
C SER A 19 7.42 39.44 33.64
N PRO A 20 6.14 39.84 33.79
CA PRO A 20 5.02 38.90 33.56
C PRO A 20 3.69 39.51 33.07
N GLY A 21 2.83 38.66 32.49
CA GLY A 21 1.36 38.80 32.61
C GLY A 21 0.57 39.04 31.32
N SER A 22 -0.35 38.11 31.06
CA SER A 22 -1.58 38.24 30.24
C SER A 22 -1.51 37.86 28.75
N SER A 23 -2.16 36.73 28.44
CA SER A 23 -2.50 36.22 27.11
C SER A 23 -3.60 37.04 26.41
N PRO A 24 -3.55 37.14 25.05
CA PRO A 24 -4.78 37.01 24.25
C PRO A 24 -4.65 36.04 23.05
N ARG A 25 -5.84 35.59 22.59
CA ARG A 25 -6.17 34.48 21.67
C ARG A 25 -5.73 34.68 20.19
N PRO A 26 -5.70 33.60 19.37
CA PRO A 26 -5.20 33.62 18.00
C PRO A 26 -6.32 33.92 16.99
N ASN A 27 -6.17 34.99 16.21
CA ASN A 27 -6.67 35.09 14.83
C ASN A 27 -6.20 36.40 14.21
N GLN A 28 -5.26 36.31 13.27
CA GLN A 28 -5.08 37.16 12.07
C GLN A 28 -3.63 37.07 11.61
N SER A 29 -3.39 36.41 10.48
CA SER A 29 -2.12 36.49 9.75
C SER A 29 -2.35 37.28 8.46
N ASN A 30 -1.98 38.56 8.47
CA ASN A 30 -1.67 39.34 7.28
C ASN A 30 -0.17 39.19 7.02
N PHE A 31 0.24 38.64 5.88
CA PHE A 31 1.50 39.03 5.23
C PHE A 31 1.39 38.87 3.71
N ALA A 32 1.80 39.94 3.04
CA ALA A 32 1.62 40.22 1.62
C ALA A 32 2.65 39.52 0.72
N THR A 33 2.20 39.21 -0.49
CA THR A 33 2.98 38.68 -1.62
C THR A 33 3.79 39.80 -2.29
N LEU A 34 5.09 39.60 -2.47
CA LEU A 34 5.93 40.47 -3.32
C LEU A 34 6.65 39.63 -4.40
N GLY A 35 6.48 40.04 -5.66
CA GLY A 35 7.44 39.80 -6.74
C GLY A 35 6.99 38.85 -7.85
N ALA A 36 6.16 39.34 -8.79
CA ALA A 36 5.91 38.71 -10.09
C ALA A 36 6.84 39.32 -11.17
N ASP A 37 7.47 38.47 -11.98
CA ASP A 37 8.18 38.81 -13.21
C ASP A 37 7.18 38.96 -14.38
N PRO A 38 7.34 39.88 -15.36
CA PRO A 38 6.31 40.19 -16.35
C PRO A 38 6.35 39.30 -17.60
N SER A 39 7.05 38.16 -17.58
CA SER A 39 6.94 37.13 -18.60
C SER A 39 6.11 35.96 -18.05
N GLY A 40 4.82 35.92 -18.40
CA GLY A 40 3.79 35.07 -17.78
C GLY A 40 3.91 33.55 -17.92
N ASN A 41 5.08 32.95 -17.63
CA ASN A 41 5.27 31.52 -17.51
C ASN A 41 5.78 31.16 -16.09
N PRO A 42 5.10 30.27 -15.34
CA PRO A 42 5.61 29.76 -14.08
C PRO A 42 6.84 28.86 -14.30
N PRO A 43 7.78 28.76 -13.34
CA PRO A 43 8.87 27.80 -13.43
C PRO A 43 8.31 26.36 -13.40
N ASP A 44 8.70 25.57 -14.40
CA ASP A 44 8.31 24.17 -14.55
C ASP A 44 8.73 23.33 -13.34
N SER A 45 7.72 22.79 -12.64
CA SER A 45 7.90 21.66 -11.73
C SER A 45 8.24 20.42 -12.58
N PRO A 46 9.29 19.64 -12.25
CA PRO A 46 9.67 18.44 -13.03
C PRO A 46 8.65 17.30 -12.98
N PHE A 47 7.55 17.47 -12.23
CA PHE A 47 6.45 16.50 -12.14
C PHE A 47 5.16 17.14 -12.66
N PRO A 48 4.77 16.87 -13.92
CA PRO A 48 3.43 17.21 -14.37
C PRO A 48 2.45 16.24 -13.72
N TYR A 49 1.65 16.73 -12.76
CA TYR A 49 0.36 16.13 -12.47
C TYR A 49 -0.46 16.19 -13.75
N THR A 50 -0.47 15.11 -14.52
CA THR A 50 -1.35 14.92 -15.66
C THR A 50 -2.53 14.08 -15.17
N PRO A 51 -3.70 14.67 -14.89
CA PRO A 51 -4.90 13.85 -14.83
C PRO A 51 -5.05 13.22 -16.21
N SER A 52 -5.05 11.90 -16.28
CA SER A 52 -5.32 11.18 -17.52
C SER A 52 -6.60 11.75 -18.17
N PRO A 53 -6.58 12.15 -19.44
CA PRO A 53 -7.72 12.79 -20.11
C PRO A 53 -8.87 11.82 -20.45
N GLY A 54 -8.97 10.69 -19.73
CA GLY A 54 -10.04 9.68 -19.89
C GLY A 54 -11.17 9.76 -18.87
N ASN A 55 -11.02 10.47 -17.74
CA ASN A 55 -12.03 10.42 -16.67
C ASN A 55 -12.19 11.70 -15.83
N ALA A 56 -11.82 12.87 -16.37
CA ALA A 56 -12.09 14.15 -15.71
C ALA A 56 -13.58 14.51 -15.75
N THR A 57 -14.35 14.03 -14.78
CA THR A 57 -15.61 14.69 -14.40
C THR A 57 -15.30 16.04 -13.74
N PRO A 58 -16.05 17.11 -14.02
CA PRO A 58 -15.77 18.42 -13.43
C PRO A 58 -16.05 18.41 -11.92
N GLN A 59 -15.04 18.80 -11.15
CA GLN A 59 -15.07 19.29 -9.76
C GLN A 59 -15.95 18.51 -8.76
N ASP A 60 -15.37 17.52 -8.10
CA ASP A 60 -15.69 17.23 -6.70
C ASP A 60 -14.84 18.17 -5.81
N GLN A 61 -15.17 19.46 -5.84
CA GLN A 61 -14.81 20.36 -4.74
C GLN A 61 -15.79 20.04 -3.60
N GLU A 62 -15.63 18.88 -2.95
CA GLU A 62 -16.29 18.61 -1.67
C GLU A 62 -15.80 19.71 -0.71
N ASN A 63 -16.76 20.47 -0.20
CA ASN A 63 -16.59 21.60 0.71
C ASN A 63 -15.54 21.28 1.78
N PHE A 64 -14.34 21.89 1.67
CA PHE A 64 -13.25 21.76 2.63
C PHE A 64 -13.55 22.65 3.85
N GLY A 65 -14.63 22.32 4.56
CA GLY A 65 -15.13 23.04 5.71
C GLY A 65 -15.13 22.14 6.95
N GLY A 66 -14.07 22.28 7.75
CA GLY A 66 -13.95 21.88 9.16
C GLY A 66 -14.95 20.89 9.74
N GLU A 67 -14.75 19.59 9.50
CA GLU A 67 -15.13 18.57 10.48
C GLU A 67 -13.90 17.74 10.83
N HIS A 68 -13.41 17.94 12.05
CA HIS A 68 -12.47 17.02 12.68
C HIS A 68 -13.19 15.68 12.87
N TYR A 69 -13.03 14.76 11.93
CA TYR A 69 -13.46 13.37 12.10
C TYR A 69 -12.64 12.74 13.23
N ARG A 70 -13.28 12.64 14.40
CA ARG A 70 -12.72 12.03 15.61
C ARG A 70 -12.54 10.53 15.38
N ARG A 71 -11.29 10.08 15.40
CA ARG A 71 -10.90 8.66 15.45
C ARG A 71 -11.63 7.96 16.61
N PRO A 72 -12.26 6.78 16.42
CA PRO A 72 -12.74 5.97 17.54
C PRO A 72 -11.56 5.57 18.41
N GLY A 73 -11.53 6.05 19.65
CA GLY A 73 -10.48 5.74 20.62
C GLY A 73 -10.66 4.33 21.14
N THR A 74 -9.63 3.49 20.99
CA THR A 74 -9.46 2.28 21.79
C THR A 74 -8.99 2.72 23.18
N ALA A 75 -9.91 2.78 24.15
CA ALA A 75 -9.58 3.03 25.54
C ALA A 75 -9.50 1.71 26.30
N SER A 76 -8.26 1.33 26.63
CA SER A 76 -7.92 0.44 27.73
C SER A 76 -7.83 1.27 29.01
N THR A 77 -8.59 0.92 30.05
CA THR A 77 -8.37 1.39 31.43
C THR A 77 -8.65 0.29 32.43
N GLN A 78 -7.64 -0.05 33.22
CA GLN A 78 -7.71 -0.76 34.50
C GLN A 78 -7.65 0.24 35.66
N SER A 79 -8.31 -0.14 36.77
CA SER A 79 -8.15 0.27 38.19
C SER A 79 -8.75 1.62 38.61
N ALA A 80 -9.86 1.61 39.37
CA ALA A 80 -10.00 1.55 40.86
C ALA A 80 -10.16 2.98 41.44
N THR A 81 -11.15 3.37 42.26
CA THR A 81 -11.48 2.89 43.63
C THR A 81 -12.83 3.50 44.10
N GLU A 82 -13.64 2.69 44.80
CA GLU A 82 -14.65 2.85 45.89
C GLU A 82 -15.26 4.25 46.24
N VAL A 83 -16.52 4.41 46.68
CA VAL A 83 -17.10 4.03 48.01
C VAL A 83 -18.65 4.31 48.05
N GLU A 84 -19.43 3.35 48.61
CA GLU A 84 -20.73 3.40 49.38
C GLU A 84 -22.02 4.07 48.82
N THR A 85 -23.28 3.65 49.06
CA THR A 85 -23.93 2.68 50.00
C THR A 85 -25.41 2.44 49.60
N GLN A 86 -25.99 1.32 50.09
CA GLN A 86 -27.41 1.07 50.45
C GLN A 86 -28.47 0.91 49.31
N ASP A 87 -29.43 -0.04 49.33
CA ASP A 87 -29.83 -1.07 50.30
C ASP A 87 -30.78 -2.14 49.68
N SER A 88 -30.83 -3.31 50.34
CA SER A 88 -31.94 -4.31 50.43
C SER A 88 -32.24 -5.28 49.26
N ARG A 89 -31.78 -6.55 49.33
CA ARG A 89 -32.39 -7.81 49.90
C ARG A 89 -33.54 -8.39 49.04
N THR A 90 -33.52 -9.66 48.58
CA THR A 90 -33.64 -10.88 49.41
C THR A 90 -33.13 -12.15 48.69
N GLU A 91 -32.48 -13.02 49.47
CA GLU A 91 -31.94 -14.38 49.21
C GLU A 91 -33.05 -15.43 48.92
N VAL A 92 -32.85 -16.68 48.49
CA VAL A 92 -32.00 -17.81 48.95
C VAL A 92 -31.94 -18.84 47.77
N GLY A 93 -30.80 -19.38 47.30
CA GLY A 93 -29.97 -20.46 47.89
C GLY A 93 -30.70 -21.82 47.82
N SER A 94 -30.19 -22.99 47.47
CA SER A 94 -28.89 -23.60 47.13
C SER A 94 -29.23 -25.11 46.97
N GLU A 95 -28.67 -25.94 46.11
CA GLU A 95 -27.39 -26.66 46.25
C GLU A 95 -27.28 -27.69 45.12
N ALA A 96 -26.03 -28.07 44.85
CA ALA A 96 -25.58 -29.05 43.88
C ALA A 96 -26.02 -30.51 44.17
N ARG A 97 -26.07 -31.34 43.13
CA ARG A 97 -25.36 -32.64 43.05
C ARG A 97 -25.51 -33.31 41.68
N THR A 98 -24.45 -34.03 41.35
CA THR A 98 -24.14 -34.82 40.16
C THR A 98 -24.97 -36.11 40.03
N SER A 99 -24.88 -36.68 38.83
CA SER A 99 -24.91 -38.11 38.44
C SER A 99 -26.25 -38.82 38.13
N ALA A 100 -26.15 -39.62 37.06
CA ALA A 100 -26.79 -40.91 36.80
C ALA A 100 -28.09 -40.97 35.97
N ASP A 101 -27.84 -41.23 34.68
CA ASP A 101 -28.45 -42.19 33.74
C ASP A 101 -29.35 -43.34 34.28
N SER A 102 -30.39 -43.71 33.51
CA SER A 102 -31.19 -44.98 33.48
C SER A 102 -32.52 -44.79 32.68
N PRO A 103 -33.27 -45.84 32.24
CA PRO A 103 -32.92 -47.20 31.78
C PRO A 103 -33.76 -47.80 30.58
N GLY A 104 -33.16 -48.78 29.85
CA GLY A 104 -33.71 -50.09 29.35
C GLY A 104 -34.90 -50.21 28.34
N PRO A 105 -35.18 -51.38 27.70
CA PRO A 105 -34.66 -52.76 27.97
C PRO A 105 -34.34 -53.73 26.76
N GLU A 106 -33.46 -54.71 27.08
CA GLU A 106 -33.43 -56.19 26.83
C GLU A 106 -33.37 -56.91 25.43
N LEU A 107 -32.19 -57.55 25.15
CA LEU A 107 -31.81 -59.02 25.06
C LEU A 107 -32.66 -60.05 24.24
N PRO A 108 -32.11 -61.21 23.72
CA PRO A 108 -31.07 -62.07 24.35
C PRO A 108 -30.00 -62.86 23.50
N GLN A 109 -28.84 -63.09 24.15
CA GLN A 109 -27.90 -64.26 24.27
C GLN A 109 -27.62 -65.31 23.15
N LYS A 110 -26.32 -65.59 22.88
CA LYS A 110 -25.56 -66.80 23.35
C LYS A 110 -24.05 -66.87 22.93
N SER A 111 -23.20 -67.08 23.95
CA SER A 111 -22.01 -67.97 24.17
C SER A 111 -20.83 -68.18 23.18
N GLN A 112 -19.59 -67.97 23.73
CA GLN A 112 -18.32 -68.77 23.68
C GLN A 112 -17.66 -69.03 22.30
N GLU A 113 -16.33 -69.05 22.06
CA GLU A 113 -15.16 -69.51 22.84
C GLU A 113 -13.83 -69.07 22.16
N GLN A 114 -12.69 -69.24 22.87
CA GLN A 114 -11.30 -68.96 22.45
C GLN A 114 -10.77 -69.89 21.33
N GLY A 115 -9.83 -69.41 20.51
CA GLY A 115 -8.91 -70.27 19.73
C GLY A 115 -8.13 -69.56 18.62
N GLY A 116 -6.80 -69.69 18.63
CA GLY A 116 -5.86 -69.16 17.61
C GLY A 116 -5.92 -69.89 16.24
N PRO A 117 -5.04 -69.53 15.29
CA PRO A 117 -5.35 -69.36 13.87
C PRO A 117 -5.22 -70.65 13.02
N PRO A 118 -5.75 -70.62 11.78
CA PRO A 118 -4.81 -70.71 10.67
C PRO A 118 -5.10 -69.78 9.49
N ASN A 119 -3.97 -69.42 8.87
CA ASN A 119 -3.76 -68.78 7.58
C ASN A 119 -4.58 -69.44 6.44
N VAL A 120 -5.12 -68.65 5.49
CA VAL A 120 -5.02 -68.77 4.02
C VAL A 120 -6.09 -67.88 3.33
N GLY A 121 -5.61 -66.87 2.58
CA GLY A 121 -6.12 -66.46 1.26
C GLY A 121 -7.53 -65.86 1.15
N GLY A 122 -7.63 -64.52 1.21
CA GLY A 122 -8.82 -63.78 0.80
C GLY A 122 -8.47 -62.40 0.22
N GLN A 123 -8.61 -62.25 -1.10
CA GLN A 123 -8.46 -60.99 -1.82
C GLN A 123 -9.44 -59.94 -1.28
N ALA A 124 -8.92 -58.94 -0.56
CA ALA A 124 -9.68 -57.75 -0.20
C ALA A 124 -9.83 -56.85 -1.44
N ARG A 125 -10.98 -56.92 -2.08
CA ARG A 125 -11.46 -55.86 -2.99
C ARG A 125 -11.65 -54.59 -2.17
N GLN A 126 -10.71 -53.65 -2.28
CA GLN A 126 -10.94 -52.27 -1.85
C GLN A 126 -11.94 -51.63 -2.80
N ASP A 127 -13.12 -51.31 -2.27
CA ASP A 127 -14.07 -50.39 -2.89
C ASP A 127 -13.40 -49.02 -3.11
N GLN A 128 -12.91 -48.80 -4.32
CA GLN A 128 -12.50 -47.47 -4.79
C GLN A 128 -13.76 -46.64 -5.02
N GLN A 129 -14.03 -45.70 -4.11
CA GLN A 129 -14.93 -44.60 -4.39
C GLN A 129 -14.46 -43.87 -5.66
N PRO A 130 -15.35 -43.56 -6.62
CA PRO A 130 -14.96 -42.88 -7.85
C PRO A 130 -14.51 -41.45 -7.52
N ARG A 131 -13.21 -41.17 -7.69
CA ARG A 131 -12.66 -39.81 -7.70
C ARG A 131 -13.41 -39.01 -8.77
N LYS A 132 -14.21 -38.02 -8.35
CA LYS A 132 -14.79 -37.04 -9.27
C LYS A 132 -13.67 -36.44 -10.13
N PRO A 133 -13.82 -36.38 -11.47
CA PRO A 133 -12.81 -35.78 -12.33
C PRO A 133 -12.59 -34.32 -11.92
N GLN A 134 -11.32 -33.94 -11.70
CA GLN A 134 -10.96 -32.55 -11.41
C GLN A 134 -11.37 -31.68 -12.60
N GLN A 135 -12.23 -30.70 -12.37
CA GLN A 135 -12.61 -29.75 -13.40
C GLN A 135 -11.35 -29.02 -13.92
N PRO A 136 -11.23 -28.77 -15.23
CA PRO A 136 -10.08 -28.09 -15.79
C PRO A 136 -9.96 -26.68 -15.20
N GLN A 137 -8.83 -26.40 -14.55
CA GLN A 137 -8.55 -25.08 -14.00
C GLN A 137 -8.07 -24.16 -15.13
N PHE A 138 -8.94 -23.22 -15.53
CA PHE A 138 -8.57 -22.20 -16.50
C PHE A 138 -7.59 -21.20 -15.90
N ARG A 139 -6.65 -20.74 -16.72
CA ARG A 139 -5.56 -19.87 -16.30
C ARG A 139 -5.10 -18.98 -17.46
N LEU A 140 -4.84 -17.72 -17.12
CA LEU A 140 -4.13 -16.74 -17.94
C LEU A 140 -2.93 -16.25 -17.12
N GLN A 141 -1.73 -16.30 -17.70
CA GLN A 141 -0.51 -15.82 -17.06
C GLN A 141 0.21 -14.90 -18.03
N ALA A 142 0.47 -13.66 -17.62
CA ALA A 142 1.29 -12.72 -18.36
C ALA A 142 2.59 -12.47 -17.59
N LYS A 143 3.72 -12.40 -18.29
CA LYS A 143 5.04 -12.11 -17.72
C LYS A 143 5.68 -10.96 -18.48
N ILE A 144 5.90 -9.83 -17.80
CA ILE A 144 6.63 -8.68 -18.35
C ILE A 144 8.10 -9.06 -18.51
N THR A 145 8.59 -8.95 -19.74
CA THR A 145 9.96 -9.26 -20.15
C THR A 145 10.79 -8.00 -20.37
N GLY A 146 10.17 -6.87 -20.71
CA GLY A 146 10.89 -5.63 -20.99
C GLY A 146 10.03 -4.37 -20.89
N LEU A 147 10.72 -3.23 -20.75
CA LEU A 147 10.17 -1.88 -20.80
C LEU A 147 11.06 -1.08 -21.74
N GLU A 148 10.50 -0.60 -22.85
CA GLU A 148 11.21 0.17 -23.87
C GLU A 148 10.75 1.63 -23.81
N ARG A 149 11.69 2.55 -23.52
CA ARG A 149 11.43 3.99 -23.46
C ARG A 149 12.05 4.68 -24.67
N THR A 150 11.25 5.50 -25.38
CA THR A 150 11.75 6.38 -26.44
C THR A 150 11.64 7.83 -26.00
N GLY A 151 12.63 8.31 -25.25
CA GLY A 151 12.62 9.66 -24.67
C GLY A 151 11.44 9.85 -23.70
N LYS A 152 10.71 10.96 -23.82
CA LYS A 152 9.54 11.28 -22.98
C LYS A 152 8.20 10.71 -23.52
N LYS A 153 8.25 9.82 -24.52
CA LYS A 153 7.05 9.22 -25.10
C LYS A 153 6.48 8.13 -24.18
N ASP A 154 5.23 7.77 -24.44
CA ASP A 154 4.55 6.63 -23.82
C ASP A 154 5.39 5.35 -23.98
N PRO A 155 5.79 4.67 -22.89
CA PRO A 155 6.68 3.52 -22.99
C PRO A 155 5.97 2.27 -23.50
N ILE A 156 6.73 1.38 -24.13
CA ILE A 156 6.26 0.08 -24.63
C ILE A 156 6.64 -1.00 -23.62
N LEU A 157 5.66 -1.77 -23.18
CA LEU A 157 5.84 -2.95 -22.37
C LEU A 157 5.90 -4.18 -23.27
N ARG A 158 6.88 -5.03 -23.03
CA ARG A 158 7.06 -6.32 -23.66
C ARG A 158 6.70 -7.40 -22.67
N PHE A 159 5.87 -8.35 -23.07
CA PHE A 159 5.46 -9.43 -22.19
C PHE A 159 5.10 -10.70 -22.96
N ASP A 160 5.25 -11.83 -22.29
CA ASP A 160 4.82 -13.14 -22.78
C ASP A 160 3.51 -13.53 -22.10
N VAL A 161 2.65 -14.26 -22.80
CA VAL A 161 1.38 -14.76 -22.27
C VAL A 161 1.30 -16.27 -22.44
N HIS A 162 0.94 -16.96 -21.37
CA HIS A 162 0.62 -18.38 -21.36
C HIS A 162 -0.80 -18.61 -20.87
N THR A 163 -1.59 -19.38 -21.62
CA THR A 163 -3.00 -19.64 -21.27
C THR A 163 -3.50 -20.99 -21.77
N ASN A 164 -4.50 -21.53 -21.08
CA ASN A 164 -5.29 -22.68 -21.51
C ASN A 164 -6.77 -22.31 -21.77
N LEU A 165 -7.08 -21.02 -21.90
CA LEU A 165 -8.42 -20.54 -22.19
C LEU A 165 -8.77 -20.86 -23.66
N PRO A 166 -9.92 -21.51 -23.94
CA PRO A 166 -10.27 -21.98 -25.27
C PRO A 166 -10.57 -20.85 -26.28
N ARG A 167 -10.75 -19.61 -25.80
CA ARG A 167 -10.98 -18.44 -26.67
C ARG A 167 -9.71 -17.90 -27.32
N PHE A 168 -8.53 -18.24 -26.80
CA PHE A 168 -7.26 -17.86 -27.41
C PHE A 168 -6.92 -18.81 -28.55
N ARG A 169 -6.40 -18.27 -29.66
CA ARG A 169 -6.01 -19.06 -30.84
C ARG A 169 -4.85 -20.00 -30.54
N THR A 170 -3.97 -19.62 -29.62
CA THR A 170 -2.80 -20.41 -29.20
C THR A 170 -2.60 -20.33 -27.70
N THR A 171 -1.80 -21.23 -27.15
CA THR A 171 -1.54 -21.29 -25.69
C THR A 171 -0.34 -20.45 -25.25
N GLN A 172 0.43 -19.90 -26.19
CA GLN A 172 1.65 -19.15 -25.93
C GLN A 172 1.77 -17.98 -26.91
N TYR A 173 1.89 -16.77 -26.36
CA TYR A 173 2.23 -15.56 -27.10
C TYR A 173 3.55 -15.05 -26.54
N ARG A 174 4.51 -14.74 -27.42
CA ARG A 174 5.81 -14.22 -27.04
C ARG A 174 6.00 -12.82 -27.58
N ASP A 175 6.71 -12.00 -26.84
CA ASP A 175 7.08 -10.64 -27.23
C ASP A 175 5.87 -9.75 -27.58
N VAL A 176 4.75 -9.90 -26.86
CA VAL A 176 3.59 -9.01 -27.03
C VAL A 176 3.99 -7.60 -26.60
N ARG A 177 3.75 -6.62 -27.48
CA ARG A 177 4.14 -5.23 -27.26
C ARG A 177 2.91 -4.34 -27.10
N ARG A 178 2.83 -3.62 -25.98
CA ARG A 178 1.75 -2.67 -25.70
C ARG A 178 2.28 -1.39 -25.07
N PHE A 179 1.77 -0.26 -25.53
CA PHE A 179 1.99 1.03 -24.89
C PHE A 179 1.31 1.07 -23.52
N HIS A 180 1.88 1.80 -22.57
CA HIS A 180 1.23 1.98 -21.26
C HIS A 180 -0.17 2.58 -21.38
N SER A 181 -0.41 3.52 -22.30
CA SER A 181 -1.77 4.02 -22.55
C SER A 181 -2.78 2.96 -23.01
N GLU A 182 -2.32 1.85 -23.60
CA GLU A 182 -3.19 0.73 -23.98
C GLU A 182 -3.62 -0.09 -22.77
N PHE A 183 -2.76 -0.23 -21.76
CA PHE A 183 -3.14 -0.81 -20.47
C PHE A 183 -4.21 0.04 -19.79
N VAL A 184 -4.07 1.37 -19.84
CA VAL A 184 -5.07 2.30 -19.29
C VAL A 184 -6.42 2.11 -20.00
N LYS A 185 -6.44 2.05 -21.34
CA LYS A 185 -7.66 1.79 -22.12
C LYS A 185 -8.28 0.43 -21.78
N LEU A 186 -7.47 -0.61 -21.59
CA LEU A 186 -7.96 -1.93 -21.18
C LEU A 186 -8.59 -1.85 -19.80
N ALA A 187 -7.93 -1.23 -18.83
CA ALA A 187 -8.46 -1.08 -17.48
C ALA A 187 -9.79 -0.30 -17.46
N GLU A 188 -9.88 0.80 -18.22
CA GLU A 188 -11.12 1.59 -18.35
C GLU A 188 -12.28 0.75 -18.92
N HIS A 189 -11.99 -0.09 -19.92
CA HIS A 189 -12.97 -1.05 -20.44
C HIS A 189 -13.38 -2.05 -19.36
N LEU A 190 -12.41 -2.73 -18.73
CA LEU A 190 -12.67 -3.76 -17.72
C LEU A 190 -13.51 -3.22 -16.56
N ILE A 191 -13.23 -1.99 -16.09
CA ILE A 191 -14.01 -1.30 -15.04
C ILE A 191 -15.47 -1.07 -15.48
N SER A 192 -15.71 -0.87 -16.77
CA SER A 192 -17.04 -0.57 -17.32
C SER A 192 -17.83 -1.80 -17.72
N ALA A 193 -17.17 -2.82 -18.23
CA ALA A 193 -17.79 -4.07 -18.66
C ALA A 193 -18.10 -5.01 -17.49
N ASN A 194 -17.33 -4.94 -16.40
CA ASN A 194 -17.39 -5.90 -15.29
C ASN A 194 -17.75 -5.24 -13.94
N PRO A 195 -19.00 -4.77 -13.74
CA PRO A 195 -19.43 -4.14 -12.49
C PRO A 195 -19.35 -5.06 -11.26
N GLU A 196 -19.22 -6.36 -11.46
CA GLU A 196 -19.00 -7.38 -10.41
C GLU A 196 -17.55 -7.48 -9.91
N CYS A 197 -16.60 -6.75 -10.51
CA CYS A 197 -15.16 -6.87 -10.20
C CYS A 197 -14.55 -5.58 -9.64
N LEU A 198 -13.55 -5.73 -8.76
CA LEU A 198 -12.74 -4.61 -8.28
C LEU A 198 -11.42 -4.55 -9.06
N VAL A 199 -11.51 -4.02 -10.28
CA VAL A 199 -10.38 -3.89 -11.20
C VAL A 199 -9.32 -2.96 -10.59
N PRO A 200 -8.06 -3.41 -10.44
CA PRO A 200 -7.00 -2.56 -9.90
C PRO A 200 -6.64 -1.42 -10.86
N THR A 201 -6.29 -0.26 -10.31
CA THR A 201 -5.78 0.86 -11.11
C THR A 201 -4.44 0.50 -11.77
N VAL A 202 -4.23 0.95 -13.01
CA VAL A 202 -2.95 0.77 -13.71
C VAL A 202 -1.88 1.65 -13.05
N PRO A 203 -0.76 1.09 -12.59
CA PRO A 203 0.35 1.87 -12.05
C PRO A 203 0.88 2.91 -13.05
N PRO A 204 1.44 4.04 -12.61
CA PRO A 204 2.01 5.04 -13.51
C PRO A 204 3.15 4.48 -14.39
N ALA A 205 3.33 5.09 -15.57
CA ALA A 205 4.39 4.73 -16.51
C ALA A 205 5.80 5.14 -16.04
N VAL A 206 5.90 5.91 -14.97
CA VAL A 206 7.12 6.48 -14.38
C VAL A 206 6.91 6.59 -12.87
N THR A 207 7.96 6.31 -12.10
CA THR A 207 8.03 6.48 -10.65
C THR A 207 8.83 7.71 -10.25
N SER A 208 8.76 8.05 -8.97
CA SER A 208 9.56 9.13 -8.38
C SER A 208 11.07 8.85 -8.33
N ALA A 209 11.53 7.63 -8.70
CA ALA A 209 12.95 7.32 -8.85
C ALA A 209 13.60 8.05 -10.04
N GLY A 210 12.79 8.60 -10.95
CA GLY A 210 13.23 9.36 -12.11
C GLY A 210 13.26 8.52 -13.37
N ALA A 211 12.57 9.00 -14.42
CA ALA A 211 12.40 8.27 -15.67
C ALA A 211 13.74 7.90 -16.32
N GLY A 212 13.88 6.63 -16.69
CA GLY A 212 15.06 6.11 -17.38
C GLY A 212 16.23 5.75 -16.46
N THR A 213 16.03 5.78 -15.14
CA THR A 213 16.94 5.16 -14.19
C THR A 213 16.65 3.66 -14.07
N ASP A 214 17.67 2.85 -13.75
CA ASP A 214 17.49 1.39 -13.56
C ASP A 214 16.47 1.08 -12.44
N GLU A 215 16.44 1.90 -11.39
CA GLU A 215 15.47 1.75 -10.29
C GLU A 215 14.04 2.01 -10.78
N ASP A 216 13.82 3.06 -11.57
CA ASP A 216 12.51 3.36 -12.17
C ASP A 216 12.04 2.22 -13.07
N GLU A 217 12.90 1.73 -13.96
CA GLU A 217 12.53 0.65 -14.88
C GLU A 217 12.19 -0.65 -14.14
N ALA A 218 12.98 -1.00 -13.11
CA ALA A 218 12.71 -2.17 -12.28
C ALA A 218 11.36 -2.04 -11.55
N ARG A 219 11.07 -0.87 -10.97
CA ARG A 219 9.80 -0.61 -10.26
C ARG A 219 8.61 -0.63 -11.20
N VAL A 220 8.66 0.06 -12.34
CA VAL A 220 7.57 0.10 -13.32
C VAL A 220 7.24 -1.31 -13.80
N LYS A 221 8.24 -2.12 -14.16
CA LYS A 221 8.05 -3.52 -14.54
C LYS A 221 7.41 -4.34 -13.42
N ALA A 222 7.90 -4.21 -12.18
CA ALA A 222 7.36 -4.94 -11.04
C ALA A 222 5.90 -4.55 -10.72
N LEU A 223 5.58 -3.26 -10.76
CA LEU A 223 4.24 -2.74 -10.51
C LEU A 223 3.25 -3.20 -11.59
N LEU A 224 3.61 -3.08 -12.87
CA LEU A 224 2.76 -3.54 -13.97
C LEU A 224 2.62 -5.07 -14.00
N GLN A 225 3.67 -5.81 -13.62
CA GLN A 225 3.59 -7.26 -13.47
C GLN A 225 2.59 -7.64 -12.39
N ARG A 226 2.63 -6.94 -11.24
CA ARG A 226 1.65 -7.14 -10.17
C ARG A 226 0.23 -6.81 -10.64
N TRP A 227 0.05 -5.72 -11.38
CA TRP A 227 -1.25 -5.37 -11.98
C TRP A 227 -1.76 -6.50 -12.89
N PHE A 228 -0.92 -7.02 -13.79
CA PHE A 228 -1.27 -8.16 -14.64
C PHE A 228 -1.65 -9.39 -13.82
N ASN A 229 -0.91 -9.70 -12.77
CA ASN A 229 -1.21 -10.85 -11.91
C ASN A 229 -2.61 -10.71 -11.30
N TYR A 230 -3.00 -9.51 -10.86
CA TYR A 230 -4.33 -9.27 -10.32
C TYR A 230 -5.44 -9.40 -11.37
N VAL A 231 -5.24 -8.85 -12.57
CA VAL A 231 -6.23 -8.95 -13.66
C VAL A 231 -6.36 -10.40 -14.16
N CYS A 232 -5.24 -11.06 -14.42
CA CYS A 232 -5.21 -12.41 -15.00
C CYS A 232 -5.58 -13.52 -13.99
N SER A 233 -5.54 -13.25 -12.69
CA SER A 233 -6.00 -14.20 -11.65
C SER A 233 -7.48 -14.06 -11.30
N ASN A 234 -8.14 -13.00 -11.76
CA ASN A 234 -9.59 -12.83 -11.57
C ASN A 234 -10.35 -13.63 -12.64
N GLU A 235 -11.22 -14.54 -12.20
CA GLU A 235 -11.96 -15.47 -13.06
C GLU A 235 -12.96 -14.84 -14.02
N VAL A 236 -13.41 -13.62 -13.72
CA VAL A 236 -14.28 -12.84 -14.60
C VAL A 236 -13.42 -12.08 -15.60
N LEU A 237 -12.43 -11.32 -15.11
CA LEU A 237 -11.60 -10.47 -15.96
C LEU A 237 -10.78 -11.27 -16.98
N MET A 238 -10.17 -12.39 -16.58
CA MET A 238 -9.36 -13.21 -17.51
C MET A 238 -10.15 -13.78 -18.69
N ARG A 239 -11.49 -13.83 -18.56
CA ARG A 239 -12.40 -14.35 -19.58
C ARG A 239 -13.00 -13.24 -20.44
N ASP A 240 -12.73 -11.97 -20.15
CA ASP A 240 -13.24 -10.85 -20.95
C ASP A 240 -12.70 -10.93 -22.38
N ASP A 241 -13.53 -10.63 -23.37
CA ASP A 241 -13.13 -10.73 -24.78
C ASP A 241 -12.05 -9.70 -25.14
N GLU A 242 -12.02 -8.55 -24.45
CA GLU A 242 -10.95 -7.56 -24.63
C GLU A 242 -9.60 -8.06 -24.11
N MET A 243 -9.55 -9.06 -23.21
CA MET A 243 -8.27 -9.69 -22.85
C MET A 243 -7.67 -10.46 -24.02
N VAL A 244 -8.51 -11.13 -24.82
CA VAL A 244 -8.05 -11.85 -26.02
C VAL A 244 -7.55 -10.83 -27.04
N LEU A 245 -8.33 -9.78 -27.31
CA LEU A 245 -7.94 -8.73 -28.26
C LEU A 245 -6.67 -8.00 -27.82
N PHE A 246 -6.54 -7.70 -26.52
CA PHE A 246 -5.36 -7.06 -25.96
C PHE A 246 -4.10 -7.91 -26.15
N VAL A 247 -4.21 -9.23 -26.14
CA VAL A 247 -3.05 -10.13 -26.34
C VAL A 247 -2.79 -10.41 -27.82
N GLU A 248 -3.85 -10.65 -28.61
CA GLU A 248 -3.74 -11.12 -30.00
C GLU A 248 -3.56 -10.01 -31.05
N SER A 249 -3.75 -8.74 -30.71
CA SER A 249 -3.64 -7.65 -31.70
C SER A 249 -2.20 -7.39 -32.16
N ASP A 250 -1.95 -7.40 -33.47
CA ASP A 250 -0.60 -7.18 -34.03
C ASP A 250 -0.17 -5.70 -34.04
N PHE A 251 -1.09 -4.77 -34.30
CA PHE A 251 -0.79 -3.36 -34.59
C PHE A 251 -1.14 -2.38 -33.45
N GLY A 252 -1.34 -2.90 -32.24
CA GLY A 252 -1.79 -2.14 -31.08
C GLY A 252 -3.24 -2.45 -30.70
N TYR A 253 -3.64 -1.97 -29.52
CA TYR A 253 -4.92 -2.24 -28.88
C TYR A 253 -5.78 -0.98 -28.76
N SER A 254 -7.04 -1.13 -29.15
CA SER A 254 -8.11 -0.20 -28.84
C SER A 254 -9.38 -1.01 -28.53
N PRO A 255 -10.09 -0.72 -27.43
CA PRO A 255 -11.32 -1.42 -27.11
C PRO A 255 -12.33 -1.33 -28.26
N MET A 256 -12.92 -2.47 -28.64
CA MET A 256 -13.93 -2.51 -29.70
C MET A 256 -15.24 -1.88 -29.24
N VAL A 257 -15.58 -2.06 -27.95
CA VAL A 257 -16.79 -1.50 -27.35
C VAL A 257 -16.45 -0.52 -26.24
N LYS A 258 -16.85 0.75 -26.42
CA LYS A 258 -16.72 1.79 -25.40
C LYS A 258 -17.93 1.74 -24.46
N MET A 259 -17.88 0.84 -23.49
CA MET A 259 -18.87 0.81 -22.41
C MET A 259 -18.69 2.02 -21.50
N LYS A 260 -19.80 2.71 -21.19
CA LYS A 260 -19.81 3.81 -20.23
C LYS A 260 -20.31 3.32 -18.88
N GLN A 261 -19.78 3.91 -17.81
CA GLN A 261 -20.24 3.65 -16.46
C GLN A 261 -21.75 3.93 -16.32
N PRO A 262 -22.50 3.14 -15.53
CA PRO A 262 -23.98 3.17 -15.48
C PRO A 262 -24.60 4.54 -15.17
N ALA A 263 -23.87 5.43 -14.49
CA ALA A 263 -24.29 6.82 -14.32
C ALA A 263 -23.09 7.77 -14.30
N THR A 264 -23.07 8.73 -15.23
CA THR A 264 -22.08 9.81 -15.29
C THR A 264 -22.75 11.19 -15.26
N GLY A 265 -22.03 12.20 -14.79
CA GLY A 265 -22.48 13.60 -14.82
C GLY A 265 -23.75 13.88 -13.99
N VAL A 266 -24.68 14.63 -14.57
CA VAL A 266 -25.86 15.19 -13.88
C VAL A 266 -26.76 14.10 -13.28
N ARG A 267 -27.01 13.00 -14.01
CA ARG A 267 -27.81 11.87 -13.51
C ARG A 267 -27.23 11.30 -12.22
N ARG A 268 -25.91 11.18 -12.16
CA ARG A 268 -25.21 10.68 -10.97
C ARG A 268 -25.27 11.65 -9.80
N LYS A 269 -25.12 12.96 -10.08
CA LYS A 269 -25.24 14.01 -9.05
C LYS A 269 -26.62 13.99 -8.40
N ILE A 270 -27.67 13.89 -9.21
CA ILE A 270 -29.06 13.77 -8.72
C ILE A 270 -29.24 12.47 -7.92
N LEU A 271 -28.77 11.33 -8.45
CA LEU A 271 -28.88 10.05 -7.74
C LEU A 271 -28.12 10.02 -6.41
N LYS A 272 -27.01 10.75 -6.28
CA LYS A 272 -26.25 10.86 -5.02
C LYS A 272 -26.93 11.75 -3.96
N GLN A 273 -27.89 12.60 -4.33
CA GLN A 273 -28.65 13.42 -3.38
C GLN A 273 -29.71 12.61 -2.62
N PHE A 274 -30.20 11.53 -3.22
CA PHE A 274 -31.13 10.62 -2.55
C PHE A 274 -30.41 9.72 -1.56
N ALA A 275 -31.09 9.40 -0.46
CA ALA A 275 -30.61 8.41 0.50
C ALA A 275 -30.21 7.10 -0.21
N PRO A 276 -29.16 6.41 0.26
CA PRO A 276 -28.82 5.08 -0.23
C PRO A 276 -30.06 4.17 -0.17
N PRO A 277 -30.30 3.34 -1.20
CA PRO A 277 -31.38 2.37 -1.13
C PRO A 277 -31.14 1.39 0.03
N PRO A 278 -32.19 0.75 0.58
CA PRO A 278 -32.04 -0.38 1.47
C PRO A 278 -31.08 -1.41 0.87
N ASP A 279 -30.06 -1.80 1.63
CA ASP A 279 -29.01 -2.71 1.18
C ASP A 279 -28.90 -3.87 2.17
N ASP A 280 -29.38 -5.04 1.77
CA ASP A 280 -29.42 -6.25 2.61
C ASP A 280 -28.04 -6.94 2.71
N THR A 281 -26.96 -6.30 2.22
CA THR A 281 -25.60 -6.83 2.27
C THR A 281 -24.73 -5.98 3.21
N PRO A 282 -24.76 -6.23 4.53
CA PRO A 282 -24.05 -5.42 5.53
C PRO A 282 -22.54 -5.35 5.24
N GLU A 283 -21.94 -6.45 4.77
CA GLU A 283 -20.52 -6.53 4.44
C GLU A 283 -20.08 -5.49 3.39
N LEU A 284 -20.92 -5.18 2.39
CA LEU A 284 -20.62 -4.18 1.36
C LEU A 284 -21.02 -2.76 1.80
N GLN A 285 -22.10 -2.65 2.59
CA GLN A 285 -22.54 -1.40 3.17
C GLN A 285 -21.48 -0.81 4.11
N GLU A 286 -20.88 -1.64 4.97
CA GLU A 286 -19.82 -1.25 5.92
C GLU A 286 -18.48 -0.97 5.20
N ALA A 287 -18.20 -1.67 4.11
CA ALA A 287 -16.95 -1.51 3.37
C ALA A 287 -16.80 -0.12 2.74
N ARG A 288 -17.89 0.45 2.20
CA ARG A 288 -17.82 1.69 1.42
C ARG A 288 -17.32 2.90 2.23
N PRO A 289 -17.81 3.19 3.44
CA PRO A 289 -17.23 4.24 4.30
C PRO A 289 -15.75 4.03 4.59
N ILE A 290 -15.32 2.80 4.85
CA ILE A 290 -13.92 2.46 5.12
C ILE A 290 -13.05 2.73 3.89
N VAL A 291 -13.50 2.31 2.70
CA VAL A 291 -12.80 2.59 1.44
C VAL A 291 -12.74 4.10 1.17
N LYS A 292 -13.82 4.85 1.42
CA LYS A 292 -13.81 6.33 1.29
C LYS A 292 -12.79 6.95 2.24
N LEU A 293 -12.75 6.52 3.50
CA LEU A 293 -11.80 7.04 4.48
C LEU A 293 -10.35 6.72 4.08
N PHE A 294 -10.09 5.51 3.60
CA PHE A 294 -8.76 5.11 3.12
C PHE A 294 -8.34 5.89 1.87
N TYR A 295 -9.26 6.12 0.92
CA TYR A 295 -9.04 7.00 -0.24
C TYR A 295 -8.61 8.40 0.19
N LEU A 296 -9.39 9.05 1.06
CA LEU A 296 -9.09 10.40 1.52
C LEU A 296 -7.80 10.46 2.33
N GLY A 297 -7.56 9.45 3.17
CA GLY A 297 -6.36 9.36 4.00
C GLY A 297 -5.08 9.17 3.17
N THR A 298 -5.10 8.30 2.16
CA THR A 298 -3.95 8.10 1.26
C THR A 298 -3.70 9.30 0.36
N MET A 299 -4.76 9.97 -0.13
CA MET A 299 -4.64 11.21 -0.89
C MET A 299 -3.99 12.34 -0.07
N ASP A 300 -4.49 12.58 1.15
CA ASP A 300 -3.93 13.59 2.07
C ASP A 300 -2.50 13.24 2.50
N ALA A 301 -2.23 11.96 2.80
CA ALA A 301 -0.89 11.50 3.13
C ALA A 301 0.09 11.71 1.95
N GLY A 302 -0.33 11.40 0.71
CA GLY A 302 0.44 11.66 -0.49
C GLY A 302 0.82 13.15 -0.62
N HIS A 303 -0.13 14.07 -0.46
CA HIS A 303 0.15 15.50 -0.49
C HIS A 303 1.11 15.97 0.62
N LYS A 304 1.04 15.36 1.80
CA LYS A 304 1.95 15.66 2.91
C LYS A 304 3.36 15.15 2.62
N VAL A 305 3.49 13.96 2.03
CA VAL A 305 4.79 13.43 1.58
C VAL A 305 5.38 14.33 0.49
N ASP A 306 4.59 14.82 -0.46
CA ASP A 306 5.08 15.76 -1.49
C ASP A 306 5.66 17.04 -0.88
N LYS A 307 5.04 17.57 0.19
CA LYS A 307 5.56 18.72 0.93
C LYS A 307 6.86 18.36 1.67
N LEU A 308 6.89 17.22 2.35
CA LEU A 308 8.06 16.70 3.05
C LEU A 308 9.26 16.54 2.10
N VAL A 309 9.07 15.91 0.94
CA VAL A 309 10.08 15.74 -0.11
C VAL A 309 10.62 17.09 -0.60
N LYS A 310 9.73 18.08 -0.82
CA LYS A 310 10.15 19.44 -1.21
C LYS A 310 10.98 20.12 -0.12
N SER A 311 10.53 20.05 1.13
CA SER A 311 11.28 20.60 2.27
C SER A 311 12.63 19.91 2.47
N ARG A 312 12.69 18.58 2.30
CA ARG A 312 13.93 17.79 2.39
C ARG A 312 14.95 18.19 1.33
N ARG A 313 14.53 18.38 0.08
CA ARG A 313 15.40 18.92 -0.98
C ARG A 313 15.87 20.33 -0.66
N GLY A 314 14.98 21.18 -0.14
CA GLY A 314 15.32 22.52 0.32
C GLY A 314 16.38 22.52 1.44
N LEU A 315 16.26 21.60 2.40
CA LEU A 315 17.27 21.38 3.44
C LEU A 315 18.61 20.97 2.83
N GLY A 316 18.62 20.00 1.92
CA GLY A 316 19.85 19.55 1.27
C GLY A 316 20.59 20.67 0.51
N LEU A 317 19.84 21.55 -0.17
CA LEU A 317 20.41 22.72 -0.84
C LEU A 317 20.99 23.74 0.14
N ALA A 318 20.27 24.03 1.23
CA ALA A 318 20.73 24.97 2.25
C ALA A 318 21.98 24.47 2.98
N GLU A 319 22.04 23.18 3.31
CA GLU A 319 23.22 22.56 3.90
C GLU A 319 24.40 22.55 2.95
N SER A 320 24.18 22.28 1.66
CA SER A 320 25.25 22.33 0.66
C SER A 320 25.87 23.73 0.56
N ASP A 321 25.04 24.78 0.49
CA ASP A 321 25.50 26.17 0.50
C ASP A 321 26.21 26.52 1.82
N PHE A 322 25.66 26.09 2.96
CA PHE A 322 26.30 26.27 4.25
C PHE A 322 27.69 25.62 4.30
N GLY A 323 27.83 24.39 3.79
CA GLY A 323 29.10 23.68 3.73
C GLY A 323 30.13 24.39 2.83
N VAL A 324 29.72 25.00 1.72
CA VAL A 324 30.60 25.86 0.89
C VAL A 324 31.13 27.04 1.71
N LYS A 325 30.24 27.78 2.36
CA LYS A 325 30.60 28.97 3.15
C LYS A 325 31.49 28.61 4.35
N LEU A 326 31.17 27.52 5.03
CA LEU A 326 31.94 26.97 6.14
C LEU A 326 33.34 26.57 5.70
N GLY A 327 33.47 25.90 4.55
CA GLY A 327 34.75 25.52 3.97
C GLY A 327 35.61 26.71 3.55
N ALA A 328 35.00 27.81 3.09
CA ALA A 328 35.70 29.02 2.70
C ALA A 328 36.37 29.76 3.88
N MET A 329 35.89 29.57 5.11
CA MET A 329 36.49 30.16 6.31
C MET A 329 37.94 29.71 6.54
N HIS A 330 38.35 28.56 6.00
CA HIS A 330 39.74 28.10 6.01
C HIS A 330 40.74 29.17 5.53
N ILE A 331 40.35 30.02 4.56
CA ILE A 331 41.24 31.00 3.93
C ILE A 331 41.68 32.08 4.91
N GLN A 332 40.79 32.48 5.82
CA GLN A 332 41.05 33.55 6.79
C GLN A 332 41.61 33.01 8.11
N GLU A 333 41.71 31.69 8.26
CA GLU A 333 42.04 31.04 9.51
C GLU A 333 43.57 30.85 9.66
N PRO A 334 44.23 31.57 10.59
CA PRO A 334 45.67 31.42 10.80
C PRO A 334 46.06 30.09 11.46
N HIS A 335 45.16 29.50 12.27
CA HIS A 335 45.46 28.26 12.98
C HIS A 335 45.29 27.06 12.05
N GLN A 336 46.40 26.46 11.61
CA GLN A 336 46.39 25.35 10.63
C GLN A 336 45.44 24.19 10.96
N GLY A 337 45.37 23.76 12.24
CA GLY A 337 44.42 22.74 12.69
C GLY A 337 42.95 23.14 12.48
N LEU A 338 42.55 24.31 12.97
CA LEU A 338 41.22 24.89 12.78
C LEU A 338 40.91 25.14 11.30
N ALA A 339 41.88 25.62 10.54
CA ALA A 339 41.75 25.83 9.12
C ALA A 339 41.42 24.50 8.41
N ASN A 340 42.16 23.41 8.71
CA ASN A 340 41.88 22.09 8.14
C ASN A 340 40.50 21.56 8.57
N ALA A 341 40.13 21.77 9.83
CA ALA A 341 38.80 21.41 10.34
C ALA A 341 37.68 22.13 9.59
N TYR A 342 37.78 23.44 9.34
CA TYR A 342 36.79 24.18 8.54
C TYR A 342 36.65 23.62 7.12
N ARG A 343 37.78 23.38 6.44
CA ARG A 343 37.76 22.80 5.09
C ARG A 343 37.07 21.43 5.07
N LYS A 344 37.41 20.56 6.02
CA LYS A 344 36.87 19.19 6.09
C LYS A 344 35.39 19.19 6.50
N LEU A 345 35.03 19.97 7.51
CA LEU A 345 33.66 20.12 7.99
C LEU A 345 32.76 20.69 6.88
N GLY A 346 33.23 21.69 6.14
CA GLY A 346 32.50 22.24 5.00
C GLY A 346 32.16 21.17 3.94
N LYS A 347 33.14 20.33 3.57
CA LYS A 347 32.91 19.20 2.65
C LYS A 347 31.93 18.16 3.21
N ILE A 348 32.04 17.85 4.50
CA ILE A 348 31.16 16.88 5.17
C ILE A 348 29.72 17.39 5.19
N VAL A 349 29.50 18.66 5.53
CA VAL A 349 28.17 19.28 5.52
C VAL A 349 27.58 19.30 4.10
N GLN A 350 28.39 19.55 3.06
CA GLN A 350 27.93 19.39 1.66
C GLN A 350 27.44 17.97 1.37
N THR A 351 28.22 16.96 1.78
CA THR A 351 27.84 15.55 1.59
C THR A 351 26.58 15.18 2.35
N VAL A 352 26.34 15.74 3.54
CA VAL A 352 25.06 15.57 4.26
C VAL A 352 23.90 16.16 3.46
N GLY A 353 24.11 17.34 2.85
CA GLY A 353 23.13 17.95 1.95
C GLY A 353 22.77 17.05 0.75
N ASP A 354 23.77 16.41 0.13
CA ASP A 354 23.56 15.41 -0.95
C ASP A 354 22.75 14.19 -0.45
N TYR A 355 23.01 13.73 0.77
CA TYR A 355 22.23 12.64 1.38
C TYR A 355 20.78 13.02 1.64
N HIS A 356 20.48 14.25 2.04
CA HIS A 356 19.09 14.69 2.15
C HIS A 356 18.39 14.75 0.79
N ALA A 357 19.09 15.16 -0.28
CA ALA A 357 18.53 15.12 -1.63
C ALA A 357 18.21 13.68 -2.08
N ALA A 358 19.09 12.72 -1.76
CA ALA A 358 18.86 11.30 -2.01
C ALA A 358 17.70 10.73 -1.16
N GLN A 359 17.65 11.07 0.14
CA GLN A 359 16.57 10.70 1.07
C GLN A 359 15.22 11.22 0.57
N ALA A 360 15.14 12.45 0.08
CA ALA A 360 13.91 13.00 -0.50
C ALA A 360 13.40 12.16 -1.69
N THR A 361 14.31 11.65 -2.53
CA THR A 361 13.94 10.79 -3.66
C THR A 361 13.49 9.41 -3.19
N ALA A 362 14.13 8.88 -2.14
CA ALA A 362 13.70 7.64 -1.49
C ALA A 362 12.32 7.78 -0.82
N GLU A 363 12.06 8.86 -0.10
CA GLU A 363 10.75 9.20 0.50
C GLU A 363 9.66 9.24 -0.59
N ALA A 364 9.90 9.97 -1.69
CA ALA A 364 8.96 10.06 -2.80
C ALA A 364 8.65 8.69 -3.42
N THR A 365 9.67 7.86 -3.63
CA THR A 365 9.52 6.58 -4.32
C THR A 365 8.94 5.47 -3.44
N THR A 366 9.33 5.41 -2.16
CA THR A 366 8.99 4.26 -1.28
C THR A 366 7.67 4.43 -0.54
N ILE A 367 7.21 5.67 -0.33
CA ILE A 367 5.91 5.92 0.32
C ILE A 367 5.03 6.91 -0.43
N GLY A 368 5.60 7.91 -1.12
CA GLY A 368 4.84 8.84 -1.96
C GLY A 368 4.09 8.14 -3.09
N ASP A 369 4.80 7.42 -3.96
CA ASP A 369 4.19 6.69 -5.08
C ASP A 369 3.12 5.67 -4.61
N PRO A 370 3.34 4.84 -3.57
CA PRO A 370 2.29 3.98 -3.02
C PRO A 370 1.05 4.71 -2.52
N PHE A 371 1.18 5.87 -1.86
CA PHE A 371 0.00 6.65 -1.44
C PHE A 371 -0.80 7.15 -2.64
N GLN A 372 -0.13 7.64 -3.68
CA GLN A 372 -0.79 8.06 -4.92
C GLN A 372 -1.50 6.87 -5.60
N TYR A 373 -0.83 5.73 -5.71
CA TYR A 373 -1.41 4.51 -6.28
C TYR A 373 -2.65 4.04 -5.49
N HIS A 374 -2.52 3.90 -4.17
CA HIS A 374 -3.63 3.41 -3.34
C HIS A 374 -4.79 4.40 -3.25
N SER A 375 -4.54 5.70 -3.38
CA SER A 375 -5.60 6.69 -3.55
C SER A 375 -6.40 6.41 -4.83
N GLN A 376 -5.74 6.28 -5.97
CA GLN A 376 -6.43 6.01 -7.24
C GLN A 376 -7.14 4.65 -7.26
N ASP A 377 -6.51 3.59 -6.73
CA ASP A 377 -7.11 2.25 -6.62
C ASP A 377 -8.36 2.26 -5.72
N SER A 378 -8.29 2.93 -4.56
CA SER A 378 -9.43 3.07 -3.64
C SER A 378 -10.56 3.89 -4.25
N PHE A 379 -10.24 4.87 -5.09
CA PHE A 379 -11.24 5.62 -5.83
C PHE A 379 -12.03 4.69 -6.77
N VAL A 380 -11.38 3.83 -7.55
CA VAL A 380 -12.05 2.85 -8.43
C VAL A 380 -12.95 1.91 -7.62
N VAL A 381 -12.48 1.42 -6.46
CA VAL A 381 -13.30 0.55 -5.59
C VAL A 381 -14.51 1.30 -5.01
N LYS A 382 -14.30 2.52 -4.49
CA LYS A 382 -15.38 3.38 -3.98
C LYS A 382 -16.46 3.61 -5.05
N GLU A 383 -16.04 3.83 -6.29
CA GLU A 383 -16.91 4.06 -7.43
C GLU A 383 -17.68 2.79 -7.82
N SER A 384 -17.01 1.65 -7.84
CA SER A 384 -17.64 0.34 -8.09
C SER A 384 -18.72 0.02 -7.05
N LEU A 385 -18.45 0.25 -5.76
CA LEU A 385 -19.46 0.10 -4.69
C LEU A 385 -20.62 1.09 -4.81
N THR A 386 -20.34 2.31 -5.28
CA THR A 386 -21.38 3.31 -5.56
C THR A 386 -22.24 2.91 -6.75
N ASN A 387 -21.65 2.32 -7.79
CA ASN A 387 -22.39 1.82 -8.95
C ASN A 387 -23.29 0.63 -8.58
N ARG A 388 -22.87 -0.23 -7.65
CA ARG A 388 -23.74 -1.26 -7.07
C ARG A 388 -24.97 -0.64 -6.40
N GLN A 389 -24.82 0.43 -5.63
CA GLN A 389 -25.96 1.12 -5.00
C GLN A 389 -26.93 1.71 -6.05
N ILE A 390 -26.40 2.25 -7.15
CA ILE A 390 -27.22 2.72 -8.27
C ILE A 390 -27.98 1.56 -8.91
N LEU A 391 -27.33 0.41 -9.11
CA LEU A 391 -27.96 -0.80 -9.65
C LEU A 391 -29.09 -1.32 -8.75
N ILE A 392 -28.91 -1.33 -7.42
CA ILE A 392 -29.97 -1.70 -6.46
C ILE A 392 -31.17 -0.76 -6.60
N ARG A 393 -30.93 0.55 -6.73
CA ARG A 393 -32.02 1.52 -6.92
C ARG A 393 -32.78 1.28 -8.23
N GLU A 394 -32.06 1.02 -9.32
CA GLU A 394 -32.67 0.69 -10.61
C GLU A 394 -33.52 -0.58 -10.53
N PHE A 395 -33.05 -1.59 -9.79
CA PHE A 395 -33.82 -2.80 -9.51
C PHE A 395 -35.11 -2.49 -8.73
N LEU A 396 -35.04 -1.76 -7.60
CA LEU A 396 -36.23 -1.39 -6.81
C LEU A 396 -37.25 -0.58 -7.63
N GLN A 397 -36.78 0.33 -8.49
CA GLN A 397 -37.63 1.09 -9.39
C GLN A 397 -38.30 0.17 -10.43
N ALA A 398 -37.59 -0.84 -10.93
CA ALA A 398 -38.18 -1.82 -11.84
C ALA A 398 -39.26 -2.66 -11.16
N GLN A 399 -39.08 -3.06 -9.90
CA GLN A 399 -40.11 -3.77 -9.12
C GLN A 399 -41.37 -2.92 -8.94
N GLU A 400 -41.21 -1.63 -8.61
CA GLU A 400 -42.34 -0.72 -8.48
C GLU A 400 -43.06 -0.50 -9.81
N ASN A 401 -42.31 -0.39 -10.92
CA ASN A 401 -42.87 -0.30 -12.25
C ASN A 401 -43.68 -1.56 -12.62
N THR A 402 -43.14 -2.77 -12.37
CA THR A 402 -43.88 -4.02 -12.59
C THR A 402 -45.18 -4.05 -11.78
N ARG A 403 -45.13 -3.69 -10.49
CA ARG A 403 -46.33 -3.60 -9.63
C ARG A 403 -47.36 -2.62 -10.19
N SER A 404 -46.90 -1.47 -10.67
CA SER A 404 -47.76 -0.45 -11.29
C SER A 404 -48.43 -0.96 -12.57
N LYS A 405 -47.67 -1.63 -13.46
CA LYS A 405 -48.20 -2.24 -14.69
C LYS A 405 -49.17 -3.39 -14.40
N LEU A 406 -48.89 -4.20 -13.37
CA LEU A 406 -49.78 -5.27 -12.90
C LEU A 406 -51.11 -4.69 -12.44
N ASN A 407 -51.09 -3.66 -11.59
CA ASN A 407 -52.30 -2.98 -11.12
C ASN A 407 -53.07 -2.30 -12.28
N ALA A 408 -52.39 -1.84 -13.32
CA ALA A 408 -53.04 -1.29 -14.51
C ALA A 408 -53.73 -2.39 -15.34
N ALA A 409 -53.07 -3.53 -15.54
CA ALA A 409 -53.64 -4.69 -16.22
C ALA A 409 -54.84 -5.26 -15.47
N ASP A 410 -54.77 -5.37 -14.14
CA ASP A 410 -55.89 -5.83 -13.30
C ASP A 410 -57.10 -4.89 -13.36
N ARG A 411 -56.86 -3.57 -13.41
CA ARG A 411 -57.93 -2.57 -13.60
C ARG A 411 -58.61 -2.70 -14.95
N LEU A 412 -57.86 -2.99 -16.02
CA LEU A 412 -58.43 -3.24 -17.34
C LEU A 412 -59.22 -4.55 -17.36
N LYS A 413 -58.73 -5.58 -16.67
CA LYS A 413 -59.45 -6.86 -16.52
C LYS A 413 -60.79 -6.70 -15.77
N ALA A 414 -60.86 -5.80 -14.79
CA ALA A 414 -62.06 -5.53 -14.01
C ALA A 414 -63.06 -4.57 -14.70
N SER A 415 -62.66 -3.89 -15.78
CA SER A 415 -63.51 -2.95 -16.51
C SER A 415 -64.40 -3.69 -17.53
N SER A 416 -65.68 -3.34 -17.59
CA SER A 416 -66.68 -3.97 -18.46
C SER A 416 -66.69 -3.45 -19.91
N ASN A 417 -66.03 -2.32 -20.19
CA ASN A 417 -65.96 -1.73 -21.53
C ASN A 417 -64.50 -1.41 -21.91
N VAL A 418 -63.76 -2.43 -22.37
CA VAL A 418 -62.35 -2.31 -22.73
C VAL A 418 -62.10 -2.74 -24.16
N ARG A 419 -61.38 -1.91 -24.91
CA ARG A 419 -60.91 -2.23 -26.26
C ARG A 419 -59.81 -3.27 -26.19
N ARG A 420 -59.90 -4.31 -27.02
CA ARG A 420 -58.93 -5.41 -27.11
C ARG A 420 -57.48 -4.91 -27.25
N GLU A 421 -57.26 -3.91 -28.10
CA GLU A 421 -55.94 -3.29 -28.32
C GLU A 421 -55.29 -2.78 -27.02
N LYS A 422 -56.07 -2.20 -26.10
CA LYS A 422 -55.56 -1.69 -24.82
C LYS A 422 -55.21 -2.82 -23.84
N VAL A 423 -55.88 -3.96 -23.96
CA VAL A 423 -55.57 -5.15 -23.17
C VAL A 423 -54.25 -5.74 -23.67
N ASP A 424 -54.10 -5.90 -24.97
CA ASP A 424 -52.88 -6.43 -25.60
C ASP A 424 -51.66 -5.53 -25.31
N GLU A 425 -51.82 -4.20 -25.37
CA GLU A 425 -50.80 -3.23 -24.97
C GLU A 425 -50.43 -3.35 -23.48
N ALA A 426 -51.42 -3.50 -22.60
CA ALA A 426 -51.16 -3.63 -21.16
C ALA A 426 -50.49 -4.97 -20.79
N ILE A 427 -50.83 -6.06 -21.48
CA ILE A 427 -50.16 -7.36 -21.34
C ILE A 427 -48.69 -7.23 -21.77
N THR A 428 -48.45 -6.68 -22.96
CA THR A 428 -47.09 -6.49 -23.49
C THR A 428 -46.25 -5.62 -22.55
N ALA A 429 -46.80 -4.49 -22.08
CA ALA A 429 -46.10 -3.60 -21.17
C ALA A 429 -45.83 -4.23 -19.79
N LEU A 430 -46.68 -5.15 -19.32
CA LEU A 430 -46.44 -5.90 -18.09
C LEU A 430 -45.36 -6.95 -18.27
N ASP A 431 -45.36 -7.67 -19.40
CA ASP A 431 -44.35 -8.68 -19.70
C ASP A 431 -42.96 -8.05 -19.89
N ASP A 432 -42.87 -6.92 -20.60
CA ASP A 432 -41.63 -6.13 -20.72
C ASP A 432 -41.11 -5.68 -19.35
N ALA A 433 -42.01 -5.19 -18.48
CA ALA A 433 -41.64 -4.77 -17.12
C ALA A 433 -41.11 -5.95 -16.28
N ARG A 434 -41.78 -7.11 -16.34
CA ARG A 434 -41.35 -8.35 -15.65
C ARG A 434 -40.01 -8.86 -16.16
N GLN A 435 -39.77 -8.82 -17.46
CA GLN A 435 -38.50 -9.24 -18.05
C GLN A 435 -37.36 -8.32 -17.58
N ASN A 436 -37.58 -7.00 -17.57
CA ASN A 436 -36.61 -6.04 -17.07
C ASN A 436 -36.34 -6.21 -15.56
N GLU A 437 -37.38 -6.40 -14.75
CA GLU A 437 -37.24 -6.71 -13.32
C GLU A 437 -36.41 -7.98 -13.10
N THR A 438 -36.71 -9.06 -13.82
CA THR A 438 -35.99 -10.34 -13.72
C THR A 438 -34.52 -10.18 -14.11
N TYR A 439 -34.25 -9.43 -15.20
CA TYR A 439 -32.89 -9.13 -15.63
C TYR A 439 -32.11 -8.34 -14.55
N LEU A 440 -32.70 -7.29 -13.99
CA LEU A 440 -32.07 -6.48 -12.95
C LEU A 440 -31.89 -7.25 -11.65
N TYR A 441 -32.82 -8.14 -11.29
CA TYR A 441 -32.70 -9.03 -10.15
C TYR A 441 -31.47 -9.95 -10.29
N GLN A 442 -31.34 -10.64 -11.43
CA GLN A 442 -30.21 -11.53 -11.71
C GLN A 442 -28.88 -10.77 -11.72
N LYS A 443 -28.85 -9.61 -12.39
CA LYS A 443 -27.67 -8.75 -12.46
C LYS A 443 -27.23 -8.26 -11.09
N THR A 444 -28.16 -7.73 -10.29
CA THR A 444 -27.89 -7.21 -8.94
C THR A 444 -27.39 -8.31 -8.02
N THR A 445 -27.98 -9.51 -8.11
CA THR A 445 -27.57 -10.69 -7.32
C THR A 445 -26.15 -11.10 -7.67
N ARG A 446 -25.83 -11.27 -8.97
CA ARG A 446 -24.48 -11.64 -9.43
C ARG A 446 -23.43 -10.63 -9.02
N VAL A 447 -23.68 -9.35 -9.25
CA VAL A 447 -22.77 -8.25 -8.89
C VAL A 447 -22.52 -8.24 -7.38
N THR A 448 -23.57 -8.37 -6.58
CA THR A 448 -23.46 -8.38 -5.11
C THR A 448 -22.62 -9.56 -4.60
N GLN A 449 -22.90 -10.78 -5.08
CA GLN A 449 -22.20 -11.99 -4.64
C GLN A 449 -20.70 -11.94 -4.96
N ASN A 450 -20.35 -11.49 -6.17
CA ASN A 450 -18.95 -11.37 -6.59
C ASN A 450 -18.23 -10.24 -5.85
N LEU A 451 -18.86 -9.07 -5.67
CA LEU A 451 -18.25 -7.96 -4.97
C LEU A 451 -17.95 -8.27 -3.49
N VAL A 452 -18.72 -9.14 -2.84
CA VAL A 452 -18.40 -9.65 -1.50
C VAL A 452 -17.04 -10.36 -1.47
N GLN A 453 -16.77 -11.21 -2.46
CA GLN A 453 -15.49 -11.92 -2.56
C GLN A 453 -14.35 -10.98 -2.95
N GLU A 454 -14.60 -10.11 -3.93
CA GLU A 454 -13.60 -9.14 -4.40
C GLU A 454 -13.20 -8.15 -3.31
N ARG A 455 -14.16 -7.70 -2.48
CA ARG A 455 -13.87 -6.89 -1.29
C ARG A 455 -12.84 -7.58 -0.39
N ARG A 456 -13.05 -8.85 -0.05
CA ARG A 456 -12.12 -9.60 0.83
C ARG A 456 -10.71 -9.65 0.23
N LYS A 457 -10.60 -9.95 -1.07
CA LYS A 457 -9.32 -9.97 -1.79
C LYS A 457 -8.66 -8.59 -1.82
N TRP A 458 -9.44 -7.54 -2.06
CA TRP A 458 -8.95 -6.17 -2.10
C TRP A 458 -8.39 -5.73 -0.74
N PHE A 459 -9.11 -5.98 0.36
CA PHE A 459 -8.61 -5.66 1.70
C PHE A 459 -7.31 -6.41 2.01
N ALA A 460 -7.24 -7.71 1.69
CA ALA A 460 -6.04 -8.51 1.92
C ALA A 460 -4.84 -8.00 1.11
N ARG A 461 -5.01 -7.78 -0.21
CA ARG A 461 -3.91 -7.32 -1.09
C ARG A 461 -3.44 -5.92 -0.74
N THR A 462 -4.36 -4.99 -0.52
CA THR A 462 -4.04 -3.58 -0.24
C THR A 462 -3.34 -3.43 1.10
N ALA A 463 -3.77 -4.18 2.13
CA ALA A 463 -3.10 -4.17 3.43
C ALA A 463 -1.69 -4.79 3.37
N ALA A 464 -1.51 -5.86 2.59
CA ALA A 464 -0.19 -6.46 2.37
C ALA A 464 0.74 -5.51 1.61
N ASP A 465 0.27 -4.92 0.53
CA ASP A 465 1.04 -4.00 -0.32
C ASP A 465 1.48 -2.76 0.46
N LEU A 466 0.56 -2.11 1.19
CA LEU A 466 0.90 -0.92 1.98
C LEU A 466 1.86 -1.24 3.14
N ARG A 467 1.74 -2.41 3.78
CA ARG A 467 2.71 -2.85 4.79
C ARG A 467 4.11 -3.02 4.21
N LEU A 468 4.22 -3.55 2.99
CA LEU A 468 5.50 -3.69 2.30
C LEU A 468 6.10 -2.31 1.98
N SER A 469 5.31 -1.37 1.48
CA SER A 469 5.76 0.00 1.21
C SER A 469 6.24 0.71 2.47
N ILE A 470 5.50 0.61 3.58
CA ILE A 470 5.91 1.19 4.87
C ILE A 470 7.22 0.55 5.35
N ARG A 471 7.36 -0.77 5.21
CA ARG A 471 8.58 -1.47 5.59
C ARG A 471 9.77 -1.00 4.76
N GLU A 472 9.62 -0.90 3.44
CA GLU A 472 10.67 -0.42 2.54
C GLU A 472 11.07 1.02 2.89
N TYR A 473 10.09 1.89 3.10
CA TYR A 473 10.31 3.28 3.53
C TYR A 473 11.14 3.35 4.81
N VAL A 474 10.73 2.65 5.87
CA VAL A 474 11.45 2.66 7.16
C VAL A 474 12.88 2.15 7.02
N ILE A 475 13.11 1.10 6.23
CA ILE A 475 14.46 0.58 6.00
C ILE A 475 15.32 1.65 5.29
N ARG A 476 14.78 2.31 4.27
CA ARG A 476 15.49 3.36 3.52
C ARG A 476 15.81 4.59 4.38
N GLU A 477 14.89 4.99 5.26
CA GLU A 477 15.14 6.07 6.22
C GLU A 477 16.28 5.71 7.18
N ILE A 478 16.24 4.51 7.77
CA ILE A 478 17.29 4.04 8.67
C ILE A 478 18.66 4.05 7.97
N GLU A 479 18.72 3.59 6.72
CA GLU A 479 19.96 3.60 5.95
C GLU A 479 20.46 5.01 5.60
N ALA A 480 19.55 5.93 5.25
CA ALA A 480 19.90 7.31 4.98
C ALA A 480 20.50 7.99 6.22
N GLU A 481 19.84 7.87 7.38
CA GLU A 481 20.30 8.43 8.65
C GLU A 481 21.65 7.82 9.09
N ARG A 482 21.84 6.51 8.89
CA ARG A 482 23.13 5.85 9.18
C ARG A 482 24.26 6.38 8.29
N ARG A 483 24.01 6.65 7.00
CA ARG A 483 25.01 7.22 6.10
C ARG A 483 25.37 8.66 6.50
N ALA A 484 24.36 9.47 6.84
CA ALA A 484 24.57 10.83 7.33
C ALA A 484 25.41 10.84 8.61
N LEU A 485 25.05 10.00 9.59
CA LEU A 485 25.80 9.85 10.84
C LEU A 485 27.26 9.43 10.57
N ALA A 486 27.49 8.39 9.77
CA ALA A 486 28.84 7.92 9.46
C ALA A 486 29.73 9.02 8.86
N VAL A 487 29.18 9.86 7.99
CA VAL A 487 29.90 10.99 7.38
C VAL A 487 30.16 12.10 8.39
N LEU A 488 29.20 12.43 9.25
CA LEU A 488 29.41 13.39 10.33
C LEU A 488 30.50 12.93 11.31
N GLU A 489 30.52 11.65 11.68
CA GLU A 489 31.54 11.10 12.58
C GLU A 489 32.95 11.16 11.99
N SER A 490 33.07 11.13 10.65
CA SER A 490 34.36 11.16 9.97
C SER A 490 35.15 12.46 10.18
N VAL A 491 34.51 13.54 10.64
CA VAL A 491 35.18 14.82 10.97
C VAL A 491 35.86 14.83 12.33
N ARG A 492 35.52 13.88 13.23
CA ARG A 492 35.99 13.88 14.62
C ARG A 492 37.52 13.97 14.74
N PRO A 493 38.33 13.25 13.94
CA PRO A 493 39.79 13.35 14.03
C PRO A 493 40.30 14.75 13.71
N ASP A 494 39.75 15.41 12.69
CA ASP A 494 40.15 16.75 12.28
C ASP A 494 39.82 17.80 13.34
N ILE A 495 38.65 17.69 13.99
CA ILE A 495 38.27 18.58 15.10
C ILE A 495 39.17 18.36 16.32
N ARG A 496 39.48 17.10 16.66
CA ARG A 496 40.34 16.80 17.81
C ARG A 496 41.79 17.24 17.58
N ALA A 497 42.25 17.26 16.34
CA ALA A 497 43.60 17.70 15.97
C ALA A 497 43.79 19.23 16.02
N ILE A 498 42.75 20.01 16.36
CA ILE A 498 42.85 21.47 16.48
C ILE A 498 43.80 21.87 17.63
N ASP A 499 43.87 21.10 18.72
CA ASP A 499 44.78 21.37 19.84
C ASP A 499 45.45 20.05 20.29
N ALA A 500 46.67 20.12 20.81
CA ALA A 500 47.41 19.01 21.42
C ALA A 500 46.64 18.33 22.57
N SER A 501 45.66 19.04 23.13
CA SER A 501 44.73 18.58 24.17
C SER A 501 43.49 17.84 23.64
N GLY A 502 43.28 17.76 22.32
CA GLY A 502 42.15 17.05 21.71
C GLY A 502 40.95 17.92 21.34
N GLY A 503 41.14 19.24 21.21
CA GLY A 503 40.16 20.18 20.63
C GLY A 503 38.94 20.56 21.51
N LEU A 504 38.78 19.95 22.70
CA LEU A 504 37.67 20.22 23.64
C LEU A 504 38.11 20.85 24.96
N SER A 505 39.41 20.92 25.24
CA SER A 505 39.94 21.38 26.54
C SER A 505 39.75 22.87 26.82
N ARG A 506 39.10 23.60 25.90
CA ARG A 506 38.76 25.02 26.07
C ARG A 506 37.26 25.27 26.30
N LEU A 507 36.42 24.23 26.27
CA LEU A 507 35.01 24.34 26.65
C LEU A 507 34.86 24.15 28.17
N GLY A 508 35.46 25.05 28.95
CA GLY A 508 35.20 25.24 30.38
C GLY A 508 35.48 24.06 31.32
N ARG A 509 36.32 23.10 30.91
CA ARG A 509 36.73 21.96 31.75
C ARG A 509 38.24 21.98 31.97
N GLU A 510 38.67 23.01 32.69
CA GLU A 510 40.08 23.27 33.05
C GLU A 510 40.67 22.24 34.05
N SER A 511 39.87 21.27 34.52
CA SER A 511 40.31 20.30 35.52
C SER A 511 39.94 18.87 35.11
N HIS A 512 40.96 18.00 35.12
CA HIS A 512 40.97 16.52 35.01
C HIS A 512 41.58 15.94 33.71
N PRO A 513 42.27 14.78 33.83
CA PRO A 513 43.64 14.52 33.38
C PRO A 513 43.82 14.37 31.87
N PRO A 514 45.07 14.49 31.36
CA PRO A 514 45.35 14.33 29.94
C PRO A 514 45.13 12.87 29.57
N VAL A 515 44.47 12.66 28.43
CA VAL A 515 44.34 11.35 27.77
C VAL A 515 43.36 10.37 28.44
N ARG A 516 42.05 10.64 28.31
CA ARG A 516 41.15 9.53 27.93
C ARG A 516 41.11 9.50 26.41
N ARG A 517 41.63 8.43 25.79
CA ARG A 517 41.43 8.17 24.35
C ARG A 517 39.93 8.02 24.11
N ALA A 518 39.26 9.12 23.79
CA ALA A 518 37.86 9.10 23.41
C ALA A 518 37.74 8.24 22.14
N SER A 519 36.85 7.24 22.18
CA SER A 519 36.63 6.29 21.09
C SER A 519 36.62 6.99 19.73
N VAL A 520 37.50 6.55 18.83
CA VAL A 520 37.54 6.91 17.40
C VAL A 520 36.74 5.88 16.59
N ALA A 521 36.11 4.91 17.25
CA ALA A 521 35.32 3.91 16.57
C ALA A 521 34.12 4.59 15.89
N ALA A 522 33.96 4.34 14.60
CA ALA A 522 32.73 4.69 13.89
C ALA A 522 31.57 3.94 14.54
N SER A 523 30.49 4.66 14.86
CA SER A 523 29.28 4.03 15.37
C SER A 523 28.60 3.16 14.31
N GLN A 524 28.89 3.43 13.04
CA GLN A 524 28.38 2.69 11.88
C GLN A 524 29.47 1.80 11.29
N GLY A 525 29.63 0.60 11.86
CA GLY A 525 30.63 -0.38 11.43
C GLY A 525 30.05 -1.53 10.59
N PRO A 526 30.90 -2.37 9.97
CA PRO A 526 30.47 -3.59 9.28
C PRO A 526 29.69 -4.57 10.17
N LYS A 527 29.96 -4.55 11.48
CA LYS A 527 29.32 -5.44 12.47
C LYS A 527 27.93 -5.00 12.91
N GLY A 528 27.48 -3.80 12.57
CA GLY A 528 26.22 -3.26 13.08
C GLY A 528 26.31 -1.80 13.44
N ASP A 529 25.19 -1.30 13.94
CA ASP A 529 25.04 0.04 14.48
C ASP A 529 25.25 0.00 16.01
N ALA A 530 26.25 0.73 16.49
CA ALA A 530 26.63 0.78 17.91
C ALA A 530 25.53 1.35 18.82
N TRP A 531 24.52 2.02 18.25
CA TRP A 531 23.43 2.67 19.00
C TRP A 531 22.21 1.76 19.16
N SER A 532 21.97 0.86 18.22
CA SER A 532 20.82 -0.06 18.28
C SER A 532 21.19 -1.45 18.79
N GLY A 533 22.48 -1.81 18.79
CA GLY A 533 22.94 -3.16 19.14
C GLY A 533 22.50 -4.23 18.13
N VAL A 534 21.87 -3.84 17.02
CA VAL A 534 21.34 -4.76 16.01
C VAL A 534 22.42 -5.06 14.96
N PRO A 535 22.79 -6.33 14.76
CA PRO A 535 23.72 -6.73 13.71
C PRO A 535 23.22 -6.33 12.32
N ARG A 536 24.11 -5.88 11.43
CA ARG A 536 23.75 -5.61 10.03
C ARG A 536 23.39 -6.93 9.34
N ARG A 537 22.11 -7.13 9.01
CA ARG A 537 21.69 -8.19 8.08
C ARG A 537 22.09 -7.76 6.66
N THR A 538 22.96 -8.54 6.02
CA THR A 538 23.48 -8.28 4.66
C THR A 538 22.42 -8.46 3.56
N ASP A 539 21.29 -9.10 3.87
CA ASP A 539 20.41 -9.69 2.84
C ASP A 539 19.18 -8.85 2.45
N THR A 540 18.91 -7.71 3.08
CA THR A 540 17.61 -7.01 2.93
C THR A 540 17.54 -6.00 1.78
N LEU A 541 18.68 -5.52 1.28
CA LEU A 541 18.71 -4.49 0.24
C LEU A 541 18.38 -5.04 -1.16
N ASN A 542 18.89 -6.24 -1.50
CA ASN A 542 18.67 -6.81 -2.83
C ASN A 542 17.37 -7.60 -2.96
N ARG A 543 16.74 -8.00 -1.84
CA ARG A 543 15.48 -8.77 -1.87
C ARG A 543 14.23 -7.91 -2.00
N SER A 544 14.30 -6.62 -1.62
CA SER A 544 13.15 -5.72 -1.61
C SER A 544 12.70 -5.30 -3.03
N VAL A 545 13.59 -5.40 -4.02
CA VAL A 545 13.27 -5.14 -5.43
C VAL A 545 12.72 -6.40 -6.14
N SER A 546 12.94 -7.59 -5.57
CA SER A 546 12.52 -8.87 -6.17
C SER A 546 11.54 -9.61 -5.26
N GLY A 547 10.27 -9.22 -5.34
CA GLY A 547 9.16 -9.97 -4.75
C GLY A 547 8.89 -11.29 -5.49
N SER A 548 9.62 -12.34 -5.08
CA SER A 548 9.30 -13.79 -5.15
C SER A 548 9.17 -14.53 -6.50
N LEU A 549 9.79 -15.72 -6.51
CA LEU A 549 9.62 -16.93 -7.37
C LEU A 549 10.66 -17.16 -8.48
N MET A 550 11.77 -17.81 -8.11
CA MET A 550 12.48 -18.77 -8.99
C MET A 550 13.01 -19.93 -8.13
N PRO A 551 12.59 -21.19 -8.36
CA PRO A 551 13.31 -22.36 -7.87
C PRO A 551 14.42 -22.74 -8.87
N GLY A 552 15.65 -22.78 -8.39
CA GLY A 552 16.76 -23.59 -8.91
C GLY A 552 17.17 -23.39 -10.37
N LEU A 553 18.21 -22.57 -10.59
CA LEU A 553 19.14 -22.73 -11.71
C LEU A 553 20.55 -22.83 -11.10
N PRO A 554 21.32 -23.89 -11.39
CA PRO A 554 22.70 -23.97 -10.93
C PRO A 554 23.55 -22.96 -11.70
N GLU A 555 24.34 -22.21 -10.94
CA GLU A 555 25.35 -21.27 -11.40
C GLU A 555 26.51 -22.05 -12.05
N GLU A 556 26.83 -21.75 -13.30
CA GLU A 556 28.01 -22.28 -13.98
C GLU A 556 29.27 -21.70 -13.33
N ALA A 557 30.01 -22.54 -12.61
CA ALA A 557 31.34 -22.22 -12.11
C ALA A 557 32.39 -22.66 -13.13
N ASP A 558 33.29 -21.73 -13.45
CA ASP A 558 34.51 -21.93 -14.24
C ASP A 558 35.34 -23.11 -13.72
N GLY A 559 35.87 -23.88 -14.65
CA GLY A 559 36.59 -25.12 -14.39
C GLY A 559 38.06 -24.94 -14.00
N ASP A 560 38.49 -25.71 -13.01
CA ASP A 560 39.87 -26.21 -12.91
C ASP A 560 39.86 -27.67 -12.37
N ASN A 561 40.83 -28.44 -12.84
CA ASN A 561 40.90 -29.91 -12.90
C ASN A 561 41.10 -30.65 -11.56
N GLY A 562 40.59 -31.89 -11.47
CA GLY A 562 41.09 -32.95 -10.59
C GLY A 562 40.12 -34.14 -10.38
N PRO A 563 40.48 -35.40 -10.71
CA PRO A 563 39.52 -36.51 -10.78
C PRO A 563 39.44 -37.35 -9.50
N GLY A 564 38.25 -37.89 -9.19
CA GLY A 564 38.11 -39.00 -8.22
C GLY A 564 36.67 -39.36 -7.84
N ALA A 565 36.24 -40.56 -8.27
CA ALA A 565 35.23 -41.48 -7.69
C ALA A 565 34.05 -40.88 -6.88
N GLY A 566 32.77 -41.01 -7.26
CA GLY A 566 32.07 -42.24 -7.59
C GLY A 566 31.19 -42.70 -6.41
N GLN A 567 29.90 -42.32 -6.36
CA GLN A 567 28.85 -43.18 -5.78
C GLN A 567 27.42 -42.68 -6.07
N ASN A 568 26.54 -43.66 -6.14
CA ASN A 568 25.20 -43.70 -6.68
C ASN A 568 24.20 -43.95 -5.54
N GLN A 569 23.13 -43.15 -5.44
CA GLN A 569 21.87 -43.41 -4.70
C GLN A 569 21.00 -42.15 -4.87
N GLY A 570 19.71 -42.16 -5.22
CA GLY A 570 18.67 -43.17 -5.13
C GLY A 570 17.39 -42.41 -4.73
N LEU A 571 16.51 -42.17 -5.70
CA LEU A 571 15.23 -41.47 -5.55
C LEU A 571 14.27 -42.23 -4.63
N GLY A 572 13.61 -41.52 -3.71
CA GLY A 572 12.52 -42.03 -2.88
C GLY A 572 11.48 -40.93 -2.61
N ALA A 573 10.27 -41.15 -3.11
CA ALA A 573 9.11 -40.27 -2.99
C ALA A 573 8.44 -40.34 -1.62
N ALA A 574 7.86 -39.23 -1.15
CA ALA A 574 6.60 -39.22 -0.39
C ALA A 574 6.06 -37.79 -0.22
N GLY A 575 4.79 -37.59 -0.59
CA GLY A 575 4.06 -36.35 -0.33
C GLY A 575 3.65 -36.23 1.15
N GLY A 576 3.68 -35.00 1.65
CA GLY A 576 3.21 -34.66 2.98
C GLY A 576 3.12 -33.14 3.13
N ARG A 577 1.89 -32.67 3.37
CA ARG A 577 1.47 -31.35 3.87
C ARG A 577 2.62 -30.40 4.26
N ALA A 578 2.75 -29.29 3.54
CA ALA A 578 3.59 -28.17 3.94
C ALA A 578 2.97 -27.47 5.17
N SER A 579 3.23 -28.03 6.35
CA SER A 579 3.33 -27.27 7.60
C SER A 579 4.59 -26.42 7.49
N LEU A 580 4.49 -25.13 7.83
CA LEU A 580 5.63 -24.24 8.02
C LEU A 580 6.45 -24.73 9.21
N ALA A 581 7.38 -25.67 8.96
CA ALA A 581 8.40 -26.06 9.91
C ALA A 581 9.75 -25.62 9.34
N GLY A 582 10.38 -24.63 9.97
CA GLY A 582 11.68 -24.11 9.54
C GLY A 582 11.96 -22.64 9.85
N VAL A 583 11.19 -22.00 10.72
CA VAL A 583 11.70 -20.82 11.45
C VAL A 583 12.07 -21.37 12.81
N ALA A 584 13.37 -21.49 13.08
CA ALA A 584 13.83 -21.64 14.46
C ALA A 584 13.23 -20.46 15.23
N GLU A 585 12.50 -20.75 16.29
CA GLU A 585 12.11 -19.78 17.30
C GLU A 585 13.42 -19.22 17.89
N GLU A 586 13.98 -18.19 17.25
CA GLU A 586 14.93 -17.30 17.87
C GLU A 586 14.15 -16.44 18.87
N ASP A 587 14.64 -16.43 20.10
CA ASP A 587 14.03 -15.84 21.29
C ASP A 587 13.22 -14.56 21.01
N ASP A 588 11.93 -14.58 21.38
CA ASP A 588 10.98 -13.46 21.27
C ASP A 588 11.47 -12.19 22.03
N GLU A 589 12.54 -12.29 22.82
CA GLU A 589 13.20 -11.17 23.52
C GLU A 589 13.92 -10.19 22.59
N ASP A 590 14.28 -10.59 21.37
CA ASP A 590 15.00 -9.76 20.40
C ASP A 590 14.14 -9.10 19.32
N ARG A 591 12.82 -9.28 19.41
CA ARG A 591 11.87 -8.63 18.52
C ARG A 591 11.66 -7.17 18.94
N VAL A 592 12.33 -6.26 18.23
CA VAL A 592 12.15 -4.81 18.43
C VAL A 592 10.73 -4.41 18.00
N ASP A 593 9.86 -4.14 18.98
CA ASP A 593 8.57 -3.48 18.77
C ASP A 593 8.64 -1.98 19.12
N ALA A 594 7.62 -1.22 18.72
CA ALA A 594 7.60 0.24 18.90
C ALA A 594 7.67 0.68 20.38
N ARG A 595 7.35 -0.22 21.32
CA ARG A 595 7.40 0.04 22.77
C ARG A 595 8.80 -0.23 23.34
N ASN A 596 9.46 -1.30 22.92
CA ASN A 596 10.80 -1.67 23.37
C ASN A 596 11.92 -0.84 22.71
N ALA A 597 11.69 -0.31 21.50
CA ALA A 597 12.65 0.54 20.79
C ALA A 597 13.06 1.79 21.60
N ALA A 598 12.12 2.43 22.30
CA ALA A 598 12.39 3.60 23.15
C ALA A 598 13.21 3.24 24.40
N SER A 599 13.00 2.05 24.98
CA SER A 599 13.74 1.53 26.14
C SER A 599 15.18 1.15 25.78
N ARG A 600 15.39 0.55 24.59
CA ARG A 600 16.72 0.24 24.06
C ARG A 600 17.50 1.52 23.69
N LEU A 601 16.84 2.57 23.20
CA LEU A 601 17.46 3.88 23.00
C LEU A 601 17.86 4.56 24.32
N ALA A 602 17.05 4.40 25.38
CA ALA A 602 17.33 4.98 26.70
C ALA A 602 18.49 4.28 27.45
N THR A 603 18.84 3.04 27.06
CA THR A 603 19.96 2.28 27.64
C THR A 603 21.27 2.44 26.87
N SER A 604 21.25 3.08 25.70
CA SER A 604 22.46 3.50 24.99
C SER A 604 23.15 4.59 25.80
N THR A 605 24.36 4.31 26.30
CA THR A 605 25.14 5.27 27.10
C THR A 605 25.85 6.26 26.17
N PHE A 606 25.75 7.56 26.52
CA PHE A 606 26.29 8.72 25.80
C PHE A 606 27.80 8.91 26.01
#